data_AF-A0AAU2EZ24-F1
#
_entry.id   AF-A0AAU2EZ24-F1
#
_cell.length_a   1.000
_cell.length_b   1.000
_cell.length_c   1.000
_cell.angle_alpha   90.00
_cell.angle_beta   90.00
_cell.angle_gamma   90.00
#
_symmetry.space_group_name_H-M   'P 1'
#
loop_
_entity.id
_entity.type
_entity.pdbx_description
1 polymer ?
#
loop_
_entity_poly.entity_id
_entity_poly.type
_entity_poly.pdbx_seq_one_letter_code
_entity_poly.pdbx_strand_id
1 'polypeptide(L)'
;MSEVDYALHQKVQQVSNLVVRLSEQVGSVSGQVSAVEANQQQTRTELQQLRDEFLAFVRTAQLTANVQRAETRVGVIQDQVDHEFGHHKTVRRTAVGMLQAFDLGLVSEDNVRAVGDQLMLQTPRYWLAPALVALASWSADDRSLCEKAVEEAFRRSPDRTSLFFALVLRRQDRAQSAVRWLRHYLLAQDPAALGREFAVILESIAQGAFGPAGRELLDDTLHGWREQLMDDDQAQQRQITRWRDEIDSLALPSASAEFPRLAQVSPQWPQLDSVLGRARAHQVVLDKYRAIMDREFQPSQRLEDAVDDILDRLVSEYDNEELPLRRDLAFNHAVIDHGGDLDAARRTADADSASYEETLDYLTVQTTAALNPAAIGTSPATQRLSVAACQEWFLQAHAGFTRDYRAAVPPDVQAQFGTAYTVAAQTFHLPPWVGSFTQQLADLEQSLTTHWDHWTRPFIDRFAYPWAKKATPLGLTVLGILVFIGMFSFPAALVIAILVGGIWGLVLNNGAQAARRHQDNARRILEAAKQESVHNLRAASAELTDWNGKLRAADAVEPQCRELIQSLRTATQGNSPFEGRTVSGTATPTTPKDTAS
;
A
#
# COMPACT_ATOMS: atom_id res chain seq x y z
N MET A 1 31.53 10.50 92.97
CA MET A 1 31.16 9.93 91.64
C MET A 1 29.85 10.52 91.09
N SER A 2 29.45 11.75 91.42
CA SER A 2 28.14 12.31 91.02
C SER A 2 28.19 13.39 89.93
N GLU A 3 29.34 14.01 89.66
CA GLU A 3 29.48 15.01 88.59
C GLU A 3 29.75 14.41 87.20
N VAL A 4 30.45 13.28 87.15
CA VAL A 4 30.78 12.59 85.87
C VAL A 4 29.51 12.02 85.24
N ASP A 5 28.59 11.44 86.02
CA ASP A 5 27.32 10.91 85.53
C ASP A 5 26.38 12.00 85.01
N TYR A 6 26.38 13.18 85.62
CA TYR A 6 25.57 14.31 85.17
C TYR A 6 26.08 14.87 83.83
N ALA A 7 27.40 15.05 83.71
CA ALA A 7 28.01 15.48 82.46
C ALA A 7 27.85 14.44 81.32
N LEU A 8 27.88 13.14 81.65
CA LEU A 8 27.65 12.06 80.68
C LEU A 8 26.19 12.05 80.21
N HIS A 9 25.22 12.18 81.11
CA HIS A 9 23.79 12.27 80.76
C HIS A 9 23.48 13.49 79.89
N GLN A 10 24.10 14.63 80.19
CA GLN A 10 23.92 15.85 79.43
C GLN A 10 24.52 15.72 78.01
N LYS A 11 25.68 15.07 77.87
CA LYS A 11 26.27 14.75 76.57
C LYS A 11 25.46 13.71 75.79
N VAL A 12 24.93 12.68 76.45
CA VAL A 12 24.05 11.68 75.82
C VAL A 12 22.73 12.32 75.35
N GLN A 13 22.15 13.24 76.13
CA GLN A 13 20.99 14.04 75.69
C GLN A 13 21.32 14.95 74.52
N GLN A 14 22.50 15.59 74.50
CA GLN A 14 22.95 16.37 73.34
C GLN A 14 23.12 15.50 72.10
N VAL A 15 23.73 14.33 72.24
CA VAL A 15 23.90 13.36 71.14
C VAL A 15 22.54 12.84 70.67
N SER A 16 21.62 12.52 71.57
CA SER A 16 20.26 12.08 71.22
C SER A 16 19.50 13.18 70.47
N ASN A 17 19.60 14.43 70.92
CA ASN A 17 18.98 15.56 70.24
C ASN A 17 19.62 15.84 68.87
N LEU A 18 20.93 15.63 68.73
CA LEU A 18 21.63 15.69 67.45
C LEU A 18 21.21 14.56 66.52
N VAL A 19 21.03 13.34 67.03
CA VAL A 19 20.56 12.17 66.27
C VAL A 19 19.11 12.34 65.81
N VAL A 20 18.23 12.91 66.65
CA VAL A 20 16.85 13.24 66.27
C VAL A 20 16.83 14.30 65.17
N ARG A 21 17.59 15.39 65.32
CA ARG A 21 17.70 16.42 64.26
C ARG A 21 18.32 15.88 62.97
N LEU A 22 19.30 14.98 63.09
CA LEU A 22 19.90 14.33 61.93
C LEU A 22 18.89 13.38 61.26
N SER A 23 18.08 12.65 62.02
CA SER A 23 17.01 11.81 61.49
C SER A 23 15.91 12.63 60.80
N GLU A 24 15.55 13.80 61.35
CA GLU A 24 14.62 14.74 60.72
C GLU A 24 15.21 15.35 59.44
N GLN A 25 16.49 15.73 59.46
CA GLN A 25 17.21 16.19 58.26
C GLN A 25 17.32 15.09 57.20
N VAL A 26 17.62 13.85 57.59
CA VAL A 26 17.70 12.71 56.65
C VAL A 26 16.33 12.38 56.07
N GLY A 27 15.26 12.47 56.88
CA GLY A 27 13.88 12.33 56.38
C GLY A 27 13.49 13.44 55.40
N SER A 28 13.87 14.69 55.68
CA SER A 28 13.69 15.83 54.79
C SER A 28 14.49 15.68 53.48
N VAL A 29 15.75 15.24 53.56
CA VAL A 29 16.60 14.95 52.39
C VAL A 29 16.02 13.80 51.57
N SER A 30 15.51 12.73 52.20
CA SER A 30 14.85 11.64 51.48
C SER A 30 13.58 12.10 50.74
N GLY A 31 12.81 13.01 51.34
CA GLY A 31 11.65 13.63 50.69
C GLY A 31 12.06 14.53 49.51
N GLN A 32 13.13 15.32 49.68
CA GLN A 32 13.70 16.14 48.60
C GLN A 32 14.26 15.29 47.45
N VAL A 33 14.95 14.18 47.75
CA VAL A 33 15.48 13.25 46.74
C VAL A 33 14.34 12.61 45.95
N SER A 34 13.27 12.18 46.61
CA SER A 34 12.09 11.61 45.94
C SER A 34 11.39 12.64 45.03
N ALA A 35 11.33 13.91 45.47
CA ALA A 35 10.79 15.01 44.66
C ALA A 35 11.69 15.33 43.46
N VAL A 36 13.02 15.26 43.62
CA VAL A 36 13.98 15.43 42.52
C VAL A 36 13.87 14.28 41.51
N GLU A 37 13.70 13.04 41.96
CA GLU A 37 13.52 11.87 41.08
C GLU A 37 12.20 11.95 40.30
N ALA A 38 11.11 12.36 40.95
CA ALA A 38 9.82 12.60 40.29
C ALA A 38 9.91 13.73 39.24
N ASN A 39 10.56 14.85 39.59
CA ASN A 39 10.79 15.95 38.65
C ASN A 39 11.69 15.52 37.47
N GLN A 40 12.72 14.72 37.72
CA GLN A 40 13.60 14.20 36.67
C GLN A 40 12.84 13.29 35.70
N GLN A 41 11.97 12.42 36.21
CA GLN A 41 11.13 11.55 35.38
C GLN A 41 10.09 12.35 34.58
N GLN A 42 9.50 13.39 35.19
CA GLN A 42 8.60 14.31 34.51
C GLN A 42 9.32 15.06 33.38
N THR A 43 10.48 15.68 33.66
CA THR A 43 11.29 16.36 32.64
C THR A 43 11.71 15.41 31.51
N ARG A 44 12.05 14.14 31.82
CA ARG A 44 12.37 13.15 30.79
C ARG A 44 11.16 12.85 29.90
N THR A 45 9.97 12.78 30.48
CA THR A 45 8.72 12.54 29.74
C THR A 45 8.37 13.75 28.87
N GLU A 46 8.48 14.97 29.42
CA GLU A 46 8.26 16.23 28.68
C GLU A 46 9.28 16.40 27.54
N LEU A 47 10.55 16.02 27.74
CA LEU A 47 11.57 16.04 26.68
C LEU A 47 11.30 15.00 25.59
N GLN A 48 10.79 13.81 25.95
CA GLN A 48 10.37 12.81 24.96
C GLN A 48 9.19 13.32 24.15
N GLN A 49 8.18 13.90 24.81
CA GLN A 49 7.03 14.50 24.16
C GLN A 49 7.45 15.65 23.24
N LEU A 50 8.31 16.57 23.70
CA LEU A 50 8.82 17.68 22.89
C LEU A 50 9.59 17.18 21.67
N ARG A 51 10.41 16.14 21.84
CA ARG A 51 11.13 15.51 20.71
C ARG A 51 10.13 14.96 19.69
N ASP A 52 9.11 14.25 20.15
CA ASP A 52 8.12 13.61 19.27
C ASP A 52 7.25 14.68 18.55
N GLU A 53 6.86 15.74 19.25
CA GLU A 53 6.19 16.92 18.67
C GLU A 53 7.08 17.68 17.67
N PHE A 54 8.37 17.85 17.97
CA PHE A 54 9.33 18.46 17.06
C PHE A 54 9.53 17.63 15.80
N LEU A 55 9.67 16.31 15.92
CA LEU A 55 9.76 15.41 14.78
C LEU A 55 8.49 15.45 13.92
N ALA A 56 7.31 15.52 14.55
CA ALA A 56 6.05 15.70 13.85
C ALA A 56 5.99 17.06 13.13
N PHE A 57 6.38 18.15 13.79
CA PHE A 57 6.45 19.49 13.20
C PHE A 57 7.41 19.54 12.00
N VAL A 58 8.61 18.97 12.12
CA VAL A 58 9.60 18.89 11.01
C VAL A 58 9.00 18.12 9.84
N ARG A 59 8.32 16.99 10.08
CA ARG A 59 7.64 16.22 9.03
C ARG A 59 6.56 17.05 8.35
N THR A 60 5.66 17.69 9.11
CA THR A 60 4.60 18.54 8.53
C THR A 60 5.19 19.72 7.76
N ALA A 61 6.22 20.38 8.27
CA ALA A 61 6.88 21.48 7.57
C ALA A 61 7.51 21.02 6.23
N GLN A 62 8.13 19.83 6.22
CA GLN A 62 8.69 19.24 5.01
C GLN A 62 7.60 18.90 3.98
N LEU A 63 6.50 18.29 4.41
CA LEU A 63 5.35 17.99 3.56
C LEU A 63 4.75 19.26 2.94
N THR A 64 4.48 20.28 3.76
CA THR A 64 3.97 21.58 3.29
C THR A 64 4.94 22.25 2.30
N ALA A 65 6.25 22.21 2.56
CA ALA A 65 7.25 22.77 1.66
C ALA A 65 7.27 22.02 0.31
N ASN A 66 7.09 20.70 0.31
CA ASN A 66 7.00 19.90 -0.91
C ASN A 66 5.75 20.28 -1.73
N VAL A 67 4.58 20.43 -1.09
CA VAL A 67 3.34 20.87 -1.75
C VAL A 67 3.53 22.25 -2.40
N GLN A 68 4.05 23.23 -1.66
CA GLN A 68 4.26 24.59 -2.19
C GLN A 68 5.22 24.62 -3.38
N ARG A 69 6.31 23.82 -3.33
CA ARG A 69 7.23 23.68 -4.47
C ARG A 69 6.55 23.03 -5.66
N ALA A 70 5.75 21.99 -5.43
CA ALA A 70 5.00 21.31 -6.47
C ALA A 70 3.98 22.24 -7.14
N GLU A 71 3.19 22.99 -6.38
CA GLU A 71 2.25 24.00 -6.91
C GLU A 71 2.97 25.04 -7.79
N THR A 72 4.11 25.55 -7.32
CA THR A 72 4.93 26.51 -8.10
C THR A 72 5.43 25.86 -9.39
N ARG A 73 5.89 24.61 -9.32
CA ARG A 73 6.44 23.87 -10.47
C ARG A 73 5.36 23.54 -11.49
N VAL A 74 4.15 23.18 -11.05
CA VAL A 74 2.97 22.99 -11.92
C VAL A 74 2.71 24.26 -12.71
N GLY A 75 2.63 25.43 -12.06
CA GLY A 75 2.40 26.71 -12.75
C GLY A 75 3.46 26.99 -13.83
N VAL A 76 4.74 26.84 -13.50
CA VAL A 76 5.86 27.06 -14.45
C VAL A 76 5.80 26.11 -15.64
N ILE A 77 5.55 24.81 -15.40
CA ILE A 77 5.47 23.82 -16.48
C ILE A 77 4.25 24.09 -17.36
N GLN A 78 3.12 24.47 -16.78
CA GLN A 78 1.89 24.73 -17.51
C GLN A 78 2.04 25.95 -18.43
N ASP A 79 2.68 27.02 -17.94
CA ASP A 79 3.04 28.19 -18.76
C ASP A 79 3.99 27.80 -19.92
N GLN A 80 4.98 26.95 -19.66
CA GLN A 80 5.89 26.46 -20.69
C GLN A 80 5.15 25.64 -21.76
N VAL A 81 4.27 24.74 -21.35
CA VAL A 81 3.44 23.93 -22.25
C VAL A 81 2.54 24.81 -23.12
N ASP A 82 1.89 25.82 -22.54
CA ASP A 82 1.02 26.71 -23.29
C ASP A 82 1.80 27.59 -24.27
N HIS A 83 3.01 28.02 -23.91
CA HIS A 83 3.89 28.80 -24.78
C HIS A 83 4.44 27.99 -25.97
N GLU A 84 4.98 26.80 -25.70
CA GLU A 84 5.65 25.97 -26.72
C GLU A 84 4.65 25.17 -27.57
N PHE A 85 3.54 24.69 -26.99
CA PHE A 85 2.63 23.73 -27.62
C PHE A 85 1.17 24.19 -27.70
N GLY A 86 0.85 25.43 -27.30
CA GLY A 86 -0.50 26.00 -27.42
C GLY A 86 -1.05 25.98 -28.86
N HIS A 87 -0.16 26.11 -29.85
CA HIS A 87 -0.51 26.00 -31.27
C HIS A 87 -0.88 24.56 -31.66
N HIS A 88 -0.21 23.53 -31.14
CA HIS A 88 -0.55 22.13 -31.40
C HIS A 88 -1.95 21.81 -30.85
N LYS A 89 -2.27 22.28 -29.64
CA LYS A 89 -3.64 22.18 -29.08
C LYS A 89 -4.69 22.82 -29.98
N THR A 90 -4.36 23.95 -30.61
CA THR A 90 -5.27 24.61 -31.56
C THR A 90 -5.47 23.77 -32.82
N VAL A 91 -4.40 23.22 -33.42
CA VAL A 91 -4.51 22.34 -34.59
C VAL A 91 -5.35 21.11 -34.28
N ARG A 92 -5.12 20.44 -33.13
CA ARG A 92 -5.90 19.27 -32.70
C ARG A 92 -7.38 19.58 -32.61
N ARG A 93 -7.75 20.69 -31.97
CA ARG A 93 -9.15 21.13 -31.89
C ARG A 93 -9.76 21.43 -33.27
N THR A 94 -8.99 22.06 -34.16
CA THR A 94 -9.44 22.38 -35.51
C THR A 94 -9.58 21.13 -36.39
N ALA A 95 -8.71 20.13 -36.21
CA ALA A 95 -8.77 18.85 -36.90
C ALA A 95 -10.08 18.10 -36.63
N VAL A 96 -10.47 17.99 -35.36
CA VAL A 96 -11.75 17.39 -34.94
C VAL A 96 -12.93 18.13 -35.60
N GLY A 97 -12.92 19.47 -35.53
CA GLY A 97 -13.96 20.29 -36.15
C GLY A 97 -14.00 20.15 -37.68
N MET A 98 -12.85 20.04 -38.35
CA MET A 98 -12.80 19.81 -39.79
C MET A 98 -13.34 18.43 -40.17
N LEU A 99 -12.92 17.36 -39.48
CA LEU A 99 -13.40 16.00 -39.75
C LEU A 99 -14.94 15.94 -39.67
N GLN A 100 -15.53 16.48 -38.60
CA GLN A 100 -17.00 16.55 -38.45
C GLN A 100 -17.68 17.42 -39.51
N ALA A 101 -17.07 18.56 -39.87
CA ALA A 101 -17.69 19.52 -40.78
C ALA A 101 -17.62 19.10 -42.25
N PHE A 102 -16.61 18.30 -42.64
CA PHE A 102 -16.53 17.67 -43.95
C PHE A 102 -17.71 16.75 -44.21
N ASP A 103 -18.20 16.02 -43.21
CA ASP A 103 -19.30 15.06 -43.40
C ASP A 103 -20.65 15.69 -43.60
N LEU A 104 -20.86 16.83 -42.96
CA LEU A 104 -22.10 17.57 -43.06
C LEU A 104 -22.14 18.41 -44.34
N GLY A 105 -21.03 18.53 -45.07
CA GLY A 105 -20.90 19.37 -46.27
C GLY A 105 -21.14 20.86 -45.99
N LEU A 106 -20.94 21.30 -44.74
CA LEU A 106 -21.36 22.63 -44.27
C LEU A 106 -20.30 23.72 -44.48
N VAL A 107 -19.08 23.36 -44.86
CA VAL A 107 -17.96 24.31 -44.97
C VAL A 107 -17.55 24.45 -46.43
N SER A 108 -17.40 25.69 -46.89
CA SER A 108 -16.90 25.97 -48.24
C SER A 108 -15.44 25.57 -48.37
N GLU A 109 -15.06 25.08 -49.56
CA GLU A 109 -13.68 24.70 -49.89
C GLU A 109 -12.67 25.82 -49.60
N ASP A 110 -13.04 27.07 -49.87
CA ASP A 110 -12.20 28.25 -49.60
C ASP A 110 -11.88 28.43 -48.11
N ASN A 111 -12.86 28.18 -47.23
CA ASN A 111 -12.67 28.30 -45.78
C ASN A 111 -11.77 27.18 -45.25
N VAL A 112 -11.95 25.96 -45.75
CA VAL A 112 -11.10 24.82 -45.38
C VAL A 112 -9.65 25.06 -45.83
N ARG A 113 -9.45 25.55 -47.06
CA ARG A 113 -8.12 25.88 -47.59
C ARG A 113 -7.45 27.00 -46.78
N ALA A 114 -8.17 28.09 -46.50
CA ALA A 114 -7.64 29.19 -45.68
C ALA A 114 -7.22 28.73 -44.29
N VAL A 115 -8.00 27.87 -43.64
CA VAL A 115 -7.65 27.29 -42.34
C VAL A 115 -6.43 26.36 -42.48
N GLY A 116 -6.38 25.52 -43.51
CA GLY A 116 -5.23 24.65 -43.79
C GLY A 116 -3.91 25.42 -43.96
N ASP A 117 -3.93 26.50 -44.75
CA ASP A 117 -2.77 27.38 -44.95
C ASP A 117 -2.35 28.07 -43.64
N GLN A 118 -3.31 28.54 -42.86
CA GLN A 118 -3.04 29.14 -41.55
C GLN A 118 -2.40 28.13 -40.58
N LEU A 119 -2.92 26.91 -40.51
CA LEU A 119 -2.36 25.85 -39.65
C LEU A 119 -0.93 25.48 -40.08
N MET A 120 -0.67 25.41 -41.37
CA MET A 120 0.68 25.17 -41.92
C MET A 120 1.68 26.27 -41.55
N LEU A 121 1.27 27.54 -41.60
CA LEU A 121 2.10 28.68 -41.21
C LEU A 121 2.37 28.71 -39.70
N GLN A 122 1.37 28.36 -38.89
CA GLN A 122 1.47 28.40 -37.42
C GLN A 122 2.18 27.18 -36.83
N THR A 123 2.19 26.04 -37.53
CA THR A 123 2.77 24.78 -37.04
C THR A 123 3.64 24.08 -38.09
N PRO A 124 4.77 24.70 -38.48
CA PRO A 124 5.58 24.22 -39.61
C PRO A 124 6.23 22.86 -39.39
N ARG A 125 6.33 22.37 -38.14
CA ARG A 125 6.92 21.06 -37.80
C ARG A 125 5.89 19.99 -37.47
N TYR A 126 4.61 20.35 -37.33
CA TYR A 126 3.58 19.43 -36.84
C TYR A 126 3.01 18.57 -37.98
N TRP A 127 2.83 17.27 -37.74
CA TRP A 127 2.43 16.29 -38.77
C TRP A 127 0.97 16.42 -39.22
N LEU A 128 0.08 16.85 -38.32
CA LEU A 128 -1.36 16.86 -38.56
C LEU A 128 -1.79 17.99 -39.51
N ALA A 129 -1.11 19.13 -39.48
CA ALA A 129 -1.41 20.27 -40.36
C ALA A 129 -1.39 19.88 -41.86
N PRO A 130 -0.31 19.28 -42.40
CA PRO A 130 -0.32 18.81 -43.79
C PRO A 130 -1.30 17.66 -44.04
N ALA A 131 -1.60 16.81 -43.05
CA ALA A 131 -2.62 15.77 -43.20
C ALA A 131 -4.04 16.36 -43.39
N LEU A 132 -4.36 17.45 -42.68
CA LEU A 132 -5.62 18.19 -42.87
C LEU A 132 -5.68 18.90 -44.22
N VAL A 133 -4.56 19.48 -44.67
CA VAL A 133 -4.46 20.06 -46.03
C VAL A 133 -4.68 18.99 -47.09
N ALA A 134 -4.16 17.77 -46.89
CA ALA A 134 -4.41 16.65 -47.80
C ALA A 134 -5.90 16.28 -47.85
N LEU A 135 -6.59 16.22 -46.71
CA LEU A 135 -8.04 15.96 -46.68
C LEU A 135 -8.85 17.06 -47.38
N ALA A 136 -8.51 18.32 -47.14
CA ALA A 136 -9.11 19.48 -47.81
C ALA A 136 -8.90 19.48 -49.32
N SER A 137 -7.69 19.13 -49.76
CA SER A 137 -7.35 19.05 -51.17
C SER A 137 -8.04 17.86 -51.83
N TRP A 138 -8.22 16.76 -51.10
CA TRP A 138 -8.95 15.60 -51.56
C TRP A 138 -10.45 15.89 -51.75
N SER A 139 -11.09 16.63 -50.83
CA SER A 139 -12.49 17.04 -51.00
C SER A 139 -12.70 18.02 -52.15
N ALA A 140 -11.71 18.87 -52.43
CA ALA A 140 -11.75 19.88 -53.50
C ALA A 140 -11.23 19.33 -54.86
N ASP A 141 -10.99 18.02 -54.97
CA ASP A 141 -10.45 17.34 -56.16
C ASP A 141 -9.10 17.90 -56.68
N ASP A 142 -8.31 18.54 -55.80
CA ASP A 142 -6.94 19.01 -56.11
C ASP A 142 -5.93 17.91 -55.80
N ARG A 143 -5.79 16.99 -56.76
CA ARG A 143 -4.86 15.86 -56.66
C ARG A 143 -3.41 16.31 -56.42
N SER A 144 -2.98 17.40 -57.05
CA SER A 144 -1.57 17.83 -57.03
C SER A 144 -1.15 18.33 -55.66
N LEU A 145 -2.03 19.08 -54.98
CA LEU A 145 -1.80 19.57 -53.63
C LEU A 145 -1.97 18.43 -52.62
N CYS A 146 -2.96 17.55 -52.84
CA CYS A 146 -3.19 16.39 -51.99
C CYS A 146 -1.96 15.47 -51.93
N GLU A 147 -1.38 15.08 -53.07
CA GLU A 147 -0.19 14.22 -53.10
C GLU A 147 1.01 14.86 -52.36
N LYS A 148 1.26 16.16 -52.57
CA LYS A 148 2.32 16.89 -51.87
C LYS A 148 2.08 16.97 -50.35
N ALA A 149 0.84 17.20 -49.95
CA ALA A 149 0.46 17.32 -48.55
C ALA A 149 0.55 15.97 -47.82
N VAL A 150 0.16 14.86 -48.47
CA VAL A 150 0.35 13.50 -47.94
C VAL A 150 1.83 13.20 -47.78
N GLU A 151 2.67 13.52 -48.76
CA GLU A 151 4.12 13.29 -48.69
C GLU A 151 4.75 14.10 -47.55
N GLU A 152 4.34 15.36 -47.38
CA GLU A 152 4.82 16.23 -46.29
C GLU A 152 4.38 15.70 -44.92
N ALA A 153 3.12 15.26 -44.77
CA ALA A 153 2.64 14.64 -43.54
C ALA A 153 3.43 13.37 -43.21
N PHE A 154 3.62 12.50 -44.21
CA PHE A 154 4.37 11.26 -44.07
C PHE A 154 5.84 11.51 -43.69
N ARG A 155 6.48 12.54 -44.25
CA ARG A 155 7.86 12.92 -43.91
C ARG A 155 8.00 13.37 -42.45
N ARG A 156 6.95 13.98 -41.87
CA ARG A 156 6.94 14.47 -40.48
C ARG A 156 6.64 13.36 -39.48
N SER A 157 5.67 12.48 -39.78
CA SER A 157 5.35 11.32 -38.96
C SER A 157 4.74 10.21 -39.82
N PRO A 158 5.54 9.22 -40.26
CA PRO A 158 5.04 8.10 -41.06
C PRO A 158 3.93 7.32 -40.35
N ASP A 159 4.13 7.08 -39.06
CA ASP A 159 3.28 6.23 -38.21
C ASP A 159 1.88 6.83 -38.03
N ARG A 160 1.83 8.06 -37.52
CA ARG A 160 0.58 8.78 -37.25
C ARG A 160 -0.17 9.09 -38.55
N THR A 161 0.56 9.45 -39.61
CA THR A 161 -0.04 9.70 -40.94
C THR A 161 -0.68 8.44 -41.50
N SER A 162 -0.01 7.29 -41.39
CA SER A 162 -0.54 6.02 -41.89
C SER A 162 -1.80 5.57 -41.14
N LEU A 163 -1.79 5.66 -39.81
CA LEU A 163 -2.96 5.39 -38.97
C LEU A 163 -4.12 6.33 -39.29
N PHE A 164 -3.83 7.63 -39.40
CA PHE A 164 -4.83 8.64 -39.68
C PHE A 164 -5.56 8.36 -41.00
N PHE A 165 -4.82 8.13 -42.09
CA PHE A 165 -5.45 7.79 -43.37
C PHE A 165 -6.13 6.42 -43.37
N ALA A 166 -5.62 5.42 -42.63
CA ALA A 166 -6.30 4.14 -42.47
C ALA A 166 -7.70 4.32 -41.85
N LEU A 167 -7.80 5.12 -40.78
CA LEU A 167 -9.04 5.39 -40.07
C LEU A 167 -9.99 6.26 -40.89
N VAL A 168 -9.51 7.35 -41.50
CA VAL A 168 -10.34 8.23 -42.34
C VAL A 168 -10.91 7.47 -43.54
N LEU A 169 -10.10 6.66 -44.22
CA LEU A 169 -10.59 5.83 -45.33
C LEU A 169 -11.54 4.75 -44.86
N ARG A 170 -11.34 4.21 -43.66
CA ARG A 170 -12.28 3.23 -43.10
C ARG A 170 -13.64 3.86 -42.84
N ARG A 171 -13.63 5.08 -42.29
CA ARG A 171 -14.82 5.87 -42.03
C ARG A 171 -15.65 6.17 -43.29
N GLN A 172 -14.98 6.42 -44.41
CA GLN A 172 -15.61 6.63 -45.73
C GLN A 172 -15.99 5.33 -46.46
N ASP A 173 -16.01 4.20 -45.75
CA ASP A 173 -16.28 2.86 -46.28
C ASP A 173 -15.32 2.38 -47.39
N ARG A 174 -14.10 2.94 -47.46
CA ARG A 174 -13.06 2.54 -48.41
C ARG A 174 -12.17 1.43 -47.84
N ALA A 175 -12.79 0.30 -47.48
CA ALA A 175 -12.17 -0.78 -46.71
C ALA A 175 -10.82 -1.28 -47.28
N GLN A 176 -10.72 -1.50 -48.59
CA GLN A 176 -9.47 -1.99 -49.21
C GLN A 176 -8.31 -1.00 -49.07
N SER A 177 -8.58 0.30 -49.24
CA SER A 177 -7.57 1.35 -49.10
C SER A 177 -7.19 1.55 -47.63
N ALA A 178 -8.16 1.44 -46.72
CA ALA A 178 -7.90 1.48 -45.28
C ALA A 178 -6.96 0.36 -44.83
N VAL A 179 -7.22 -0.88 -45.27
CA VAL A 179 -6.36 -2.04 -44.96
C VAL A 179 -4.96 -1.91 -45.57
N ARG A 180 -4.82 -1.25 -46.74
CA ARG A 180 -3.50 -0.95 -47.32
C ARG A 180 -2.70 0.00 -46.44
N TRP A 181 -3.30 1.10 -45.98
CA TRP A 181 -2.65 2.03 -45.06
C TRP A 181 -2.33 1.38 -43.70
N LEU A 182 -3.24 0.56 -43.19
CA LEU A 182 -2.99 -0.24 -41.98
C LEU A 182 -1.78 -1.16 -42.15
N ARG A 183 -1.67 -1.85 -43.29
CA ARG A 183 -0.50 -2.70 -43.60
C ARG A 183 0.79 -1.87 -43.65
N HIS A 184 0.76 -0.69 -44.27
CA HIS A 184 1.92 0.20 -44.29
C HIS A 184 2.35 0.64 -42.90
N TYR A 185 1.39 0.98 -42.03
CA TYR A 185 1.67 1.29 -40.62
C TYR A 185 2.35 0.11 -39.92
N LEU A 186 1.73 -1.08 -39.96
CA LEU A 186 2.20 -2.27 -39.27
C LEU A 186 3.60 -2.72 -39.72
N LEU A 187 3.89 -2.65 -41.03
CA LEU A 187 5.21 -3.00 -41.57
C LEU A 187 6.33 -2.05 -41.16
N ALA A 188 6.00 -0.81 -40.79
CA ALA A 188 6.97 0.18 -40.36
C ALA A 188 7.27 0.12 -38.85
N GLN A 189 6.46 -0.60 -38.06
CA GLN A 189 6.62 -0.66 -36.61
C GLN A 189 7.76 -1.58 -36.17
N ASP A 190 8.42 -1.18 -35.08
CA ASP A 190 9.29 -2.07 -34.31
C ASP A 190 8.51 -2.65 -33.11
N PRO A 191 8.25 -3.97 -33.05
CA PRO A 191 7.54 -4.57 -31.92
C PRO A 191 8.24 -4.40 -30.58
N ALA A 192 9.55 -4.16 -30.55
CA ALA A 192 10.29 -3.89 -29.31
C ALA A 192 10.18 -2.42 -28.85
N ALA A 193 9.70 -1.52 -29.71
CA ALA A 193 9.64 -0.08 -29.47
C ALA A 193 8.41 0.54 -30.15
N LEU A 194 7.22 0.13 -29.75
CA LEU A 194 5.96 0.67 -30.28
C LEU A 194 5.68 2.05 -29.70
N GLY A 195 5.32 2.99 -30.56
CA GLY A 195 4.82 4.30 -30.15
C GLY A 195 3.45 4.21 -29.47
N ARG A 196 3.11 5.28 -28.74
CA ARG A 196 1.85 5.34 -27.97
C ARG A 196 0.60 5.33 -28.85
N GLU A 197 0.71 5.76 -30.10
CA GLU A 197 -0.36 5.67 -31.09
C GLU A 197 -0.79 4.21 -31.37
N PHE A 198 0.02 3.22 -31.00
CA PHE A 198 -0.37 1.81 -31.12
C PHE A 198 -1.62 1.45 -30.27
N ALA A 199 -1.93 2.20 -29.22
CA ALA A 199 -3.18 2.03 -28.46
C ALA A 199 -4.43 2.19 -29.37
N VAL A 200 -4.32 2.99 -30.43
CA VAL A 200 -5.35 3.19 -31.47
C VAL A 200 -5.62 1.89 -32.22
N ILE A 201 -4.59 1.06 -32.46
CA ILE A 201 -4.75 -0.26 -33.07
C ILE A 201 -5.49 -1.20 -32.14
N LEU A 202 -5.11 -1.24 -30.86
CA LEU A 202 -5.80 -2.08 -29.88
C LEU A 202 -7.28 -1.70 -29.76
N GLU A 203 -7.58 -0.41 -29.76
CA GLU A 203 -8.95 0.09 -29.78
C GLU A 203 -9.68 -0.29 -31.07
N SER A 204 -9.01 -0.16 -32.22
CA SER A 204 -9.55 -0.56 -33.52
C SER A 204 -9.91 -2.05 -33.56
N ILE A 205 -9.10 -2.91 -32.91
CA ILE A 205 -9.41 -4.34 -32.75
C ILE A 205 -10.63 -4.51 -31.85
N ALA A 206 -10.62 -3.84 -30.69
CA ALA A 206 -11.69 -3.91 -29.70
C ALA A 206 -13.01 -3.29 -30.15
N GLN A 207 -13.04 -2.56 -31.26
CA GLN A 207 -14.26 -2.03 -31.87
C GLN A 207 -14.59 -2.71 -33.21
N GLY A 208 -13.72 -3.59 -33.71
CA GLY A 208 -13.88 -4.25 -35.01
C GLY A 208 -13.76 -3.28 -36.19
N ALA A 209 -12.96 -2.22 -36.04
CA ALA A 209 -12.92 -1.09 -36.96
C ALA A 209 -12.57 -1.50 -38.39
N PHE A 210 -11.61 -2.41 -38.61
CA PHE A 210 -11.08 -2.72 -39.95
C PHE A 210 -11.73 -3.92 -40.67
N GLY A 211 -12.79 -4.51 -40.13
CA GLY A 211 -13.49 -5.65 -40.74
C GLY A 211 -12.63 -6.94 -40.85
N PRO A 212 -13.11 -7.98 -41.56
CA PRO A 212 -12.47 -9.31 -41.56
C PRO A 212 -11.03 -9.31 -42.09
N ALA A 213 -10.76 -8.66 -43.23
CA ALA A 213 -9.44 -8.63 -43.84
C ALA A 213 -8.41 -7.84 -43.02
N GLY A 214 -8.84 -6.74 -42.37
CA GLY A 214 -7.98 -5.99 -41.46
C GLY A 214 -7.73 -6.75 -40.16
N ARG A 215 -8.72 -7.51 -39.67
CA ARG A 215 -8.58 -8.38 -38.50
C ARG A 215 -7.57 -9.50 -38.75
N GLU A 216 -7.66 -10.20 -39.88
CA GLU A 216 -6.71 -11.25 -40.25
C GLU A 216 -5.28 -10.70 -40.31
N LEU A 217 -5.09 -9.55 -40.98
CA LEU A 217 -3.80 -8.86 -41.01
C LEU A 217 -3.27 -8.53 -39.60
N LEU A 218 -4.12 -8.00 -38.72
CA LEU A 218 -3.75 -7.66 -37.36
C LEU A 218 -3.42 -8.90 -36.54
N ASP A 219 -4.22 -9.96 -36.65
CA ASP A 219 -4.01 -11.21 -35.92
C ASP A 219 -2.66 -11.84 -36.31
N ASP A 220 -2.38 -11.97 -37.62
CA ASP A 220 -1.13 -12.51 -38.13
C ASP A 220 0.09 -11.69 -37.68
N THR A 221 0.03 -10.36 -37.82
CA THR A 221 1.14 -9.48 -37.42
C THR A 221 1.39 -9.53 -35.92
N LEU A 222 0.33 -9.45 -35.11
CA LEU A 222 0.46 -9.43 -33.65
C LEU A 222 0.89 -10.77 -33.08
N HIS A 223 0.43 -11.88 -33.69
CA HIS A 223 0.90 -13.20 -33.35
C HIS A 223 2.40 -13.34 -33.63
N GLY A 224 2.85 -12.91 -34.82
CA GLY A 224 4.26 -12.93 -35.19
C GLY A 224 5.14 -12.09 -34.26
N TRP A 225 4.68 -10.90 -33.87
CA TRP A 225 5.39 -10.07 -32.88
C TRP A 225 5.46 -10.71 -31.50
N ARG A 226 4.36 -11.36 -31.08
CA ARG A 226 4.34 -12.10 -29.81
C ARG A 226 5.36 -13.23 -29.83
N GLU A 227 5.37 -14.06 -30.87
CA GLU A 227 6.34 -15.16 -31.01
C GLU A 227 7.78 -14.62 -30.97
N GLN A 228 8.07 -13.58 -31.76
CA GLN A 228 9.39 -12.96 -31.80
C GLN A 228 9.88 -12.45 -30.44
N LEU A 229 9.00 -11.78 -29.68
CA LEU A 229 9.38 -11.21 -28.38
C LEU A 229 9.37 -12.25 -27.25
N MET A 230 8.62 -13.35 -27.40
CA MET A 230 8.56 -14.42 -26.42
C MET A 230 9.80 -15.33 -26.43
N ASP A 231 10.64 -15.26 -27.47
CA ASP A 231 11.94 -15.95 -27.51
C ASP A 231 12.94 -15.43 -26.46
N ASP A 232 12.69 -14.25 -25.85
CA ASP A 232 13.45 -13.72 -24.71
C ASP A 232 12.80 -14.14 -23.37
N ASP A 233 13.41 -15.10 -22.69
CA ASP A 233 13.01 -15.54 -21.34
C ASP A 233 12.89 -14.36 -20.35
N GLN A 234 13.73 -13.33 -20.49
CA GLN A 234 13.66 -12.16 -19.62
C GLN A 234 12.42 -11.32 -19.91
N ALA A 235 12.02 -11.17 -21.17
CA ALA A 235 10.79 -10.48 -21.55
C ALA A 235 9.56 -11.17 -20.97
N GLN A 236 9.49 -12.50 -21.09
CA GLN A 236 8.41 -13.28 -20.48
C GLN A 236 8.38 -13.11 -18.96
N GLN A 237 9.53 -13.22 -18.30
CA GLN A 237 9.62 -13.07 -16.86
C GLN A 237 9.21 -11.67 -16.39
N ARG A 238 9.53 -10.61 -17.14
CA ARG A 238 9.07 -9.24 -16.84
C ARG A 238 7.54 -9.16 -16.83
N GLN A 239 6.85 -9.79 -17.77
CA GLN A 239 5.39 -9.76 -17.81
C GLN A 239 4.77 -10.57 -16.66
N ILE A 240 5.33 -11.74 -16.34
CA ILE A 240 4.90 -12.53 -15.18
C ILE A 240 5.07 -11.73 -13.87
N THR A 241 6.19 -11.02 -13.72
CA THR A 241 6.44 -10.17 -12.55
C THR A 241 5.42 -9.03 -12.46
N ARG A 242 5.09 -8.34 -13.57
CA ARG A 242 4.05 -7.29 -13.56
C ARG A 242 2.69 -7.82 -13.09
N TRP A 243 2.28 -8.98 -13.59
CA TRP A 243 1.05 -9.65 -13.15
C TRP A 243 1.11 -10.09 -11.69
N ARG A 244 2.29 -10.49 -11.22
CA ARG A 244 2.50 -10.84 -9.81
C ARG A 244 2.38 -9.62 -8.90
N ASP A 245 3.01 -8.50 -9.28
CA ASP A 245 2.95 -7.25 -8.53
C ASP A 245 1.52 -6.72 -8.43
N GLU A 246 0.75 -6.84 -9.51
CA GLU A 246 -0.70 -6.58 -9.50
C GLU A 246 -1.43 -7.43 -8.45
N ILE A 247 -1.23 -8.75 -8.46
CA ILE A 247 -1.90 -9.66 -7.51
C ILE A 247 -1.46 -9.36 -6.06
N ASP A 248 -0.16 -9.12 -5.84
CA ASP A 248 0.38 -8.74 -4.53
C ASP A 248 -0.21 -7.40 -4.04
N SER A 249 -0.48 -6.44 -4.94
CA SER A 249 -1.11 -5.15 -4.60
C SER A 249 -2.55 -5.27 -4.10
N LEU A 250 -3.24 -6.38 -4.44
CA LEU A 250 -4.60 -6.67 -4.02
C LEU A 250 -4.68 -7.41 -2.67
N ALA A 251 -3.55 -7.64 -2.00
CA ALA A 251 -3.52 -8.18 -0.66
C ALA A 251 -4.22 -7.25 0.34
N LEU A 252 -5.05 -7.83 1.21
CA LEU A 252 -5.79 -7.04 2.20
C LEU A 252 -4.85 -6.48 3.28
N PRO A 253 -5.21 -5.33 3.90
CA PRO A 253 -4.49 -4.78 5.04
C PRO A 253 -4.35 -5.74 6.22
N SER A 254 -3.45 -5.40 7.15
CA SER A 254 -3.18 -6.17 8.37
C SER A 254 -4.46 -6.56 9.12
N ALA A 255 -4.56 -7.83 9.48
CA ALA A 255 -5.61 -8.40 10.30
C ALA A 255 -5.31 -8.27 11.82
N SER A 256 -4.36 -7.42 12.22
CA SER A 256 -3.96 -7.28 13.63
C SER A 256 -5.09 -6.80 14.54
N ALA A 257 -6.02 -6.01 14.03
CA ALA A 257 -7.23 -5.61 14.75
C ALA A 257 -8.23 -6.77 14.92
N GLU A 258 -8.19 -7.76 14.02
CA GLU A 258 -9.04 -8.96 14.05
C GLU A 258 -8.47 -10.05 14.97
N PHE A 259 -7.14 -10.10 15.12
CA PHE A 259 -6.42 -11.06 15.97
C PHE A 259 -5.46 -10.38 16.96
N PRO A 260 -5.97 -9.52 17.86
CA PRO A 260 -5.13 -8.67 18.70
C PRO A 260 -4.28 -9.46 19.71
N ARG A 261 -4.77 -10.59 20.22
CA ARG A 261 -4.03 -11.39 21.22
C ARG A 261 -2.93 -12.20 20.57
N LEU A 262 -3.21 -12.83 19.44
CA LEU A 262 -2.22 -13.54 18.66
C LEU A 262 -1.13 -12.59 18.16
N ALA A 263 -1.50 -11.40 17.69
CA ALA A 263 -0.56 -10.36 17.26
C ALA A 263 0.36 -9.88 18.40
N GLN A 264 -0.19 -9.82 19.63
CA GLN A 264 0.57 -9.40 20.80
C GLN A 264 1.58 -10.46 21.28
N VAL A 265 1.21 -11.75 21.23
CA VAL A 265 2.00 -12.81 21.88
C VAL A 265 2.84 -13.64 20.90
N SER A 266 2.54 -13.64 19.60
CA SER A 266 3.22 -14.49 18.64
C SER A 266 4.36 -13.78 17.92
N PRO A 267 5.61 -14.28 18.01
CA PRO A 267 6.73 -13.76 17.22
C PRO A 267 6.52 -13.91 15.71
N GLN A 268 5.75 -14.92 15.30
CA GLN A 268 5.46 -15.23 13.90
C GLN A 268 4.30 -14.39 13.33
N TRP A 269 3.71 -13.48 14.12
CA TRP A 269 2.58 -12.66 13.67
C TRP A 269 2.80 -11.95 12.32
N PRO A 270 3.95 -11.29 12.04
CA PRO A 270 4.15 -10.62 10.74
C PRO A 270 4.04 -11.57 9.55
N GLN A 271 4.47 -12.83 9.73
CA GLN A 271 4.37 -13.87 8.71
C GLN A 271 2.93 -14.36 8.54
N LEU A 272 2.22 -14.61 9.64
CA LEU A 272 0.80 -15.01 9.63
C LEU A 272 -0.09 -13.94 9.01
N ASP A 273 0.17 -12.67 9.33
CA ASP A 273 -0.57 -11.53 8.83
C ASP A 273 -0.39 -11.37 7.31
N SER A 274 0.86 -11.45 6.83
CA SER A 274 1.18 -11.41 5.40
C SER A 274 0.53 -12.57 4.63
N VAL A 275 0.59 -13.80 5.17
CA VAL A 275 -0.01 -14.99 4.55
C VAL A 275 -1.52 -14.85 4.43
N LEU A 276 -2.20 -14.40 5.48
CA LEU A 276 -3.65 -14.22 5.46
C LEU A 276 -4.08 -13.10 4.50
N GLY A 277 -3.36 -11.96 4.49
CA GLY A 277 -3.61 -10.86 3.56
C GLY A 277 -3.50 -11.32 2.10
N ARG A 278 -2.49 -12.15 1.79
CA ARG A 278 -2.29 -12.73 0.46
C ARG A 278 -3.35 -13.77 0.09
N ALA A 279 -3.72 -14.67 1.00
CA ALA A 279 -4.78 -15.64 0.73
C ALA A 279 -6.12 -14.95 0.45
N ARG A 280 -6.43 -13.86 1.18
CA ARG A 280 -7.64 -13.06 0.98
C ARG A 280 -7.63 -12.29 -0.35
N ALA A 281 -6.45 -12.04 -0.94
CA ALA A 281 -6.33 -11.39 -2.25
C ALA A 281 -7.06 -12.15 -3.36
N HIS A 282 -7.19 -13.48 -3.26
CA HIS A 282 -7.89 -14.29 -4.26
C HIS A 282 -9.31 -13.81 -4.51
N GLN A 283 -10.06 -13.45 -3.45
CA GLN A 283 -11.42 -12.94 -3.61
C GLN A 283 -11.43 -11.60 -4.37
N VAL A 284 -10.49 -10.70 -4.06
CA VAL A 284 -10.37 -9.39 -4.72
C VAL A 284 -10.00 -9.55 -6.19
N VAL A 285 -9.05 -10.44 -6.50
CA VAL A 285 -8.67 -10.82 -7.87
C VAL A 285 -9.89 -11.37 -8.62
N LEU A 286 -10.61 -12.32 -8.01
CA LEU A 286 -11.79 -12.95 -8.61
C LEU A 286 -12.84 -11.91 -8.98
N ASP A 287 -13.19 -11.04 -8.04
CA ASP A 287 -14.23 -10.03 -8.21
C ASP A 287 -13.81 -8.98 -9.26
N LYS A 288 -12.55 -8.52 -9.21
CA LYS A 288 -12.00 -7.56 -10.18
C LYS A 288 -12.08 -8.09 -11.60
N TYR A 289 -11.55 -9.28 -11.85
CA TYR A 289 -11.48 -9.81 -13.21
C TYR A 289 -12.82 -10.38 -13.69
N ARG A 290 -13.70 -10.88 -12.82
CA ARG A 290 -15.10 -11.14 -13.20
C ARG A 290 -15.79 -9.87 -13.65
N ALA A 291 -15.67 -8.77 -12.90
CA ALA A 291 -16.28 -7.49 -13.28
C ALA A 291 -15.76 -6.96 -14.63
N ILE A 292 -14.48 -7.15 -14.94
CA ILE A 292 -13.91 -6.79 -16.25
C ILE A 292 -14.51 -7.65 -17.37
N MET A 293 -14.67 -8.96 -17.14
CA MET A 293 -15.18 -9.89 -18.16
C MET A 293 -16.69 -9.78 -18.39
N ASP A 294 -17.46 -9.59 -17.31
CA ASP A 294 -18.93 -9.50 -17.33
C ASP A 294 -19.44 -8.13 -17.80
N ARG A 295 -18.56 -7.14 -17.96
CA ARG A 295 -18.94 -5.82 -18.45
C ARG A 295 -19.50 -5.92 -19.86
N GLU A 296 -20.81 -5.65 -19.99
CA GLU A 296 -21.46 -5.55 -21.30
C GLU A 296 -20.80 -4.42 -22.09
N PHE A 297 -20.12 -4.78 -23.18
CA PHE A 297 -19.68 -3.81 -24.16
C PHE A 297 -20.88 -3.44 -25.01
N GLN A 298 -21.28 -2.17 -24.93
CA GLN A 298 -22.24 -1.58 -25.86
C GLN A 298 -21.43 -0.94 -26.98
N PRO A 299 -21.17 -1.64 -28.10
CA PRO A 299 -20.53 -1.01 -29.24
C PRO A 299 -21.40 0.18 -29.70
N SER A 300 -20.76 1.26 -30.15
CA SER A 300 -21.45 2.41 -30.75
C SER A 300 -22.48 1.95 -31.77
N GLN A 301 -23.66 2.57 -31.90
CA GLN A 301 -24.67 2.07 -32.85
C GLN A 301 -24.16 2.12 -34.30
N ARG A 302 -23.31 3.10 -34.61
CA ARG A 302 -22.68 3.30 -35.92
C ARG A 302 -21.17 3.08 -35.81
N LEU A 303 -20.57 2.45 -36.82
CA LEU A 303 -19.13 2.20 -36.88
C LEU A 303 -18.35 3.52 -37.00
N GLU A 304 -18.96 4.48 -37.70
CA GLU A 304 -18.46 5.82 -37.95
C GLU A 304 -18.16 6.53 -36.62
N ASP A 305 -19.09 6.49 -35.66
CA ASP A 305 -18.92 7.08 -34.33
C ASP A 305 -17.74 6.44 -33.56
N ALA A 306 -17.56 5.12 -33.71
CA ALA A 306 -16.45 4.38 -33.11
C ALA A 306 -15.10 4.80 -33.71
N VAL A 307 -15.04 4.91 -35.04
CA VAL A 307 -13.85 5.38 -35.76
C VAL A 307 -13.56 6.85 -35.44
N ASP A 308 -14.59 7.68 -35.21
CA ASP A 308 -14.44 9.07 -34.78
C ASP A 308 -13.83 9.17 -33.38
N ASP A 309 -14.29 8.39 -32.41
CA ASP A 309 -13.68 8.35 -31.09
C ASP A 309 -12.19 7.92 -31.15
N ILE A 310 -11.86 6.98 -32.04
CA ILE A 310 -10.50 6.51 -32.28
C ILE A 310 -9.65 7.62 -32.94
N LEU A 311 -10.19 8.31 -33.95
CA LEU A 311 -9.54 9.42 -34.64
C LEU A 311 -9.29 10.60 -33.69
N ASP A 312 -10.28 10.95 -32.88
CA ASP A 312 -10.18 12.00 -31.86
C ASP A 312 -9.08 11.68 -30.86
N ARG A 313 -8.92 10.41 -30.47
CA ARG A 313 -7.83 9.97 -29.60
C ARG A 313 -6.47 10.11 -30.28
N LEU A 314 -6.32 9.62 -31.51
CA LEU A 314 -5.07 9.72 -32.28
C LEU A 314 -4.63 11.19 -32.46
N VAL A 315 -5.59 12.05 -32.78
CA VAL A 315 -5.34 13.48 -33.00
C VAL A 315 -5.08 14.20 -31.68
N SER A 316 -5.79 13.85 -30.61
CA SER A 316 -5.64 14.50 -29.30
C SER A 316 -4.36 14.12 -28.57
N GLU A 317 -3.66 13.09 -29.04
CA GLU A 317 -2.44 12.59 -28.40
C GLU A 317 -1.32 13.64 -28.35
N TYR A 318 -0.56 13.65 -27.26
CA TYR A 318 0.61 14.53 -27.13
C TYR A 318 1.72 14.14 -28.13
N ASP A 319 2.51 15.09 -28.57
CA ASP A 319 3.75 14.76 -29.31
C ASP A 319 4.85 14.31 -28.34
N ASN A 320 5.85 13.59 -28.85
CA ASN A 320 6.98 13.13 -28.05
C ASN A 320 7.74 14.30 -27.39
N GLU A 321 7.78 15.46 -28.05
CA GLU A 321 8.36 16.70 -27.51
C GLU A 321 7.57 17.24 -26.28
N GLU A 322 6.27 16.98 -26.17
CA GLU A 322 5.43 17.40 -25.02
C GLU A 322 5.61 16.46 -23.81
N LEU A 323 5.98 15.19 -24.01
CA LEU A 323 5.92 14.14 -22.98
C LEU A 323 6.76 14.44 -21.72
N PRO A 324 8.00 14.96 -21.80
CA PRO A 324 8.79 15.26 -20.61
C PRO A 324 8.08 16.25 -19.69
N LEU A 325 7.48 17.30 -20.26
CA LEU A 325 6.75 18.32 -19.50
C LEU A 325 5.46 17.74 -18.91
N ARG A 326 4.76 16.86 -19.64
CA ARG A 326 3.55 16.18 -19.13
C ARG A 326 3.87 15.24 -17.96
N ARG A 327 4.98 14.49 -18.05
CA ARG A 327 5.45 13.60 -16.98
C ARG A 327 5.79 14.39 -15.71
N ASP A 328 6.53 15.49 -15.86
CA ASP A 328 6.88 16.35 -14.74
C ASP A 328 5.61 16.97 -14.12
N LEU A 329 4.67 17.41 -14.95
CA LEU A 329 3.40 17.97 -14.48
C LEU A 329 2.59 16.93 -13.69
N ALA A 330 2.49 15.69 -14.18
CA ALA A 330 1.79 14.60 -13.50
C ALA A 330 2.43 14.23 -12.15
N PHE A 331 3.77 14.15 -12.10
CA PHE A 331 4.48 13.91 -10.84
C PHE A 331 4.21 15.02 -9.82
N ASN A 332 4.26 16.29 -10.22
CA ASN A 332 4.00 17.39 -9.29
C ASN A 332 2.54 17.43 -8.83
N HIS A 333 1.57 17.06 -9.68
CA HIS A 333 0.19 16.86 -9.23
C HIS A 333 0.07 15.72 -8.21
N ALA A 334 0.73 14.58 -8.44
CA ALA A 334 0.74 13.49 -7.46
C ALA A 334 1.35 13.93 -6.11
N VAL A 335 2.37 14.79 -6.11
CA VAL A 335 2.93 15.36 -4.86
C VAL A 335 1.90 16.22 -4.13
N ILE A 336 1.09 16.98 -4.85
CA ILE A 336 0.00 17.79 -4.26
C ILE A 336 -1.10 16.87 -3.70
N ASP A 337 -1.53 15.88 -4.48
CA ASP A 337 -2.61 14.95 -4.12
C ASP A 337 -2.26 14.09 -2.89
N HIS A 338 -0.99 13.68 -2.77
CA HIS A 338 -0.47 12.94 -1.61
C HIS A 338 0.05 13.85 -0.49
N GLY A 339 -0.34 15.13 -0.48
CA GLY A 339 -0.05 16.05 0.63
C GLY A 339 1.44 16.28 0.90
N GLY A 340 2.28 16.18 -0.13
CA GLY A 340 3.73 16.39 -0.04
C GLY A 340 4.56 15.13 0.24
N ASP A 341 3.93 13.96 0.37
CA ASP A 341 4.62 12.68 0.48
C ASP A 341 5.22 12.27 -0.88
N LEU A 342 6.53 12.45 -1.00
CA LEU A 342 7.25 12.19 -2.24
C LEU A 342 7.29 10.69 -2.59
N ASP A 343 7.30 9.79 -1.62
CA ASP A 343 7.39 8.35 -1.87
C ASP A 343 6.05 7.80 -2.35
N ALA A 344 4.94 8.26 -1.76
CA ALA A 344 3.59 7.96 -2.24
C ALA A 344 3.35 8.56 -3.64
N ALA A 345 3.75 9.82 -3.85
CA ALA A 345 3.65 10.49 -5.15
C ALA A 345 4.49 9.82 -6.23
N ARG A 346 5.72 9.41 -5.91
CA ARG A 346 6.60 8.69 -6.84
C ARG A 346 6.01 7.36 -7.24
N ARG A 347 5.48 6.58 -6.28
CA ARG A 347 4.78 5.32 -6.59
C ARG A 347 3.58 5.52 -7.52
N THR A 348 2.81 6.58 -7.31
CA THR A 348 1.66 6.91 -8.17
C THR A 348 2.12 7.32 -9.57
N ALA A 349 3.11 8.22 -9.66
CA ALA A 349 3.66 8.67 -10.94
C ALA A 349 4.39 7.54 -11.70
N ASP A 350 5.05 6.61 -11.01
CA ASP A 350 5.70 5.45 -11.60
C ASP A 350 4.66 4.41 -12.06
N ALA A 351 3.54 4.25 -11.35
CA ALA A 351 2.42 3.41 -11.80
C ALA A 351 1.80 3.93 -13.11
N ASP A 352 1.84 5.25 -13.32
CA ASP A 352 1.38 5.92 -14.54
C ASP A 352 2.52 6.19 -15.53
N SER A 353 3.75 5.76 -15.26
CA SER A 353 4.93 6.08 -16.10
C SER A 353 4.78 5.62 -17.55
N ALA A 354 4.14 4.46 -17.76
CA ALA A 354 3.85 3.92 -19.08
C ALA A 354 3.01 4.88 -19.95
N SER A 355 2.22 5.78 -19.35
CA SER A 355 1.46 6.80 -20.08
C SER A 355 2.33 7.89 -20.71
N TYR A 356 3.53 8.07 -20.15
CA TYR A 356 4.48 9.10 -20.52
C TYR A 356 5.77 8.54 -21.12
N GLU A 357 5.91 7.23 -21.27
CA GLU A 357 7.00 6.61 -22.01
C GLU A 357 6.82 6.83 -23.51
N GLU A 358 7.92 7.08 -24.21
CA GLU A 358 7.88 7.37 -25.65
C GLU A 358 7.55 6.12 -26.47
N THR A 359 8.12 4.98 -26.07
CA THR A 359 7.90 3.69 -26.70
C THR A 359 7.83 2.57 -25.67
N LEU A 360 7.09 1.52 -26.01
CA LEU A 360 6.91 0.30 -25.20
C LEU A 360 7.05 -0.93 -26.09
N ASP A 361 7.60 -2.02 -25.57
CA ASP A 361 7.52 -3.30 -26.28
C ASP A 361 6.08 -3.83 -26.30
N TYR A 362 5.72 -4.57 -27.36
CA TYR A 362 4.36 -5.06 -27.59
C TYR A 362 3.81 -5.91 -26.43
N LEU A 363 4.65 -6.68 -25.73
CA LEU A 363 4.20 -7.48 -24.59
C LEU A 363 3.82 -6.57 -23.42
N THR A 364 4.64 -5.54 -23.17
CA THR A 364 4.36 -4.52 -22.15
C THR A 364 3.12 -3.70 -22.49
N VAL A 365 2.87 -3.37 -23.75
CA VAL A 365 1.62 -2.69 -24.15
C VAL A 365 0.41 -3.54 -23.80
N GLN A 366 0.42 -4.85 -24.11
CA GLN A 366 -0.68 -5.76 -23.75
C GLN A 366 -0.89 -5.87 -22.23
N THR A 367 0.19 -6.01 -21.47
CA THR A 367 0.09 -6.07 -20.01
C THR A 367 -0.42 -4.76 -19.43
N THR A 368 0.03 -3.61 -19.95
CA THR A 368 -0.44 -2.29 -19.50
C THR A 368 -1.90 -2.08 -19.85
N ALA A 369 -2.33 -2.45 -21.06
CA ALA A 369 -3.73 -2.42 -21.49
C ALA A 369 -4.64 -3.26 -20.57
N ALA A 370 -4.13 -4.40 -20.09
CA ALA A 370 -4.86 -5.29 -19.19
C ALA A 370 -4.95 -4.74 -17.75
N LEU A 371 -3.83 -4.24 -17.21
CA LEU A 371 -3.69 -3.88 -15.80
C LEU A 371 -4.09 -2.42 -15.50
N ASN A 372 -3.62 -1.48 -16.31
CA ASN A 372 -3.86 -0.04 -16.19
C ASN A 372 -4.24 0.55 -17.56
N PRO A 373 -5.47 0.31 -18.05
CA PRO A 373 -5.89 0.75 -19.39
C PRO A 373 -5.85 2.28 -19.56
N ALA A 374 -6.03 3.03 -18.46
CA ALA A 374 -5.97 4.49 -18.46
C ALA A 374 -4.58 5.02 -18.80
N ALA A 375 -3.51 4.30 -18.42
CA ALA A 375 -2.14 4.72 -18.71
C ALA A 375 -1.90 4.87 -20.21
N ILE A 376 -2.41 3.96 -21.04
CA ILE A 376 -2.25 4.02 -22.49
C ILE A 376 -3.54 4.47 -23.22
N GLY A 377 -4.51 5.03 -22.49
CA GLY A 377 -5.74 5.59 -23.05
C GLY A 377 -6.66 4.57 -23.72
N THR A 378 -6.63 3.30 -23.31
CA THR A 378 -7.43 2.22 -23.89
C THR A 378 -8.80 2.07 -23.24
N SER A 379 -9.81 1.62 -23.99
CA SER A 379 -11.16 1.44 -23.46
C SER A 379 -11.31 0.17 -22.60
N PRO A 380 -12.39 0.04 -21.81
CA PRO A 380 -12.70 -1.21 -21.12
C PRO A 380 -12.86 -2.42 -22.04
N ALA A 381 -13.25 -2.22 -23.30
CA ALA A 381 -13.32 -3.30 -24.30
C ALA A 381 -11.93 -3.81 -24.66
N THR A 382 -11.00 -2.87 -24.88
CA THR A 382 -9.59 -3.16 -25.12
C THR A 382 -8.95 -3.82 -23.90
N GLN A 383 -9.26 -3.37 -22.69
CA GLN A 383 -8.81 -3.99 -21.44
C GLN A 383 -9.23 -5.47 -21.38
N ARG A 384 -10.51 -5.76 -21.65
CA ARG A 384 -11.05 -7.13 -21.62
C ARG A 384 -10.31 -8.07 -22.58
N LEU A 385 -10.06 -7.61 -23.81
CA LEU A 385 -9.28 -8.39 -24.79
C LEU A 385 -7.83 -8.59 -24.34
N SER A 386 -7.22 -7.55 -23.76
CA SER A 386 -5.83 -7.60 -23.29
C SER A 386 -5.67 -8.54 -22.09
N VAL A 387 -6.63 -8.57 -21.17
CA VAL A 387 -6.66 -9.55 -20.06
C VAL A 387 -6.69 -10.98 -20.60
N ALA A 388 -7.50 -11.24 -21.64
CA ALA A 388 -7.55 -12.55 -22.27
C ALA A 388 -6.26 -12.90 -23.03
N ALA A 389 -5.63 -11.92 -23.69
CA ALA A 389 -4.36 -12.08 -24.37
C ALA A 389 -3.21 -12.43 -23.41
N CYS A 390 -3.23 -11.87 -22.20
CA CYS A 390 -2.23 -12.07 -21.15
C CYS A 390 -2.49 -13.31 -20.27
N GLN A 391 -3.43 -14.18 -20.64
CA GLN A 391 -3.90 -15.30 -19.82
C GLN A 391 -2.77 -16.20 -19.31
N GLU A 392 -1.77 -16.50 -20.13
CA GLU A 392 -0.66 -17.39 -19.76
C GLU A 392 0.22 -16.78 -18.67
N TRP A 393 0.58 -15.49 -18.78
CA TRP A 393 1.36 -14.80 -17.76
C TRP A 393 0.57 -14.61 -16.47
N PHE A 394 -0.73 -14.29 -16.58
CA PHE A 394 -1.61 -14.17 -15.43
C PHE A 394 -1.71 -15.50 -14.67
N LEU A 395 -1.90 -16.62 -15.39
CA LEU A 395 -1.97 -17.95 -14.78
C LEU A 395 -0.67 -18.33 -14.07
N GLN A 396 0.49 -18.06 -14.69
CA GLN A 396 1.80 -18.32 -14.08
C GLN A 396 2.06 -17.45 -12.85
N ALA A 397 1.72 -16.15 -12.92
CA ALA A 397 1.83 -15.24 -11.78
C ALA A 397 0.93 -15.67 -10.61
N HIS A 398 -0.33 -16.02 -10.88
CA HIS A 398 -1.27 -16.51 -9.88
C HIS A 398 -0.82 -17.83 -9.23
N ALA A 399 -0.30 -18.77 -10.01
CA ALA A 399 0.26 -20.01 -9.49
C ALA A 399 1.51 -19.77 -8.62
N GLY A 400 2.41 -18.88 -9.06
CA GLY A 400 3.59 -18.48 -8.31
C GLY A 400 3.25 -17.78 -6.99
N PHE A 401 2.33 -16.82 -7.03
CA PHE A 401 1.80 -16.14 -5.86
C PHE A 401 1.22 -17.13 -4.85
N THR A 402 0.41 -18.07 -5.34
CA THR A 402 -0.23 -19.12 -4.52
C THR A 402 0.78 -20.04 -3.84
N ARG A 403 1.76 -20.52 -4.61
CA ARG A 403 2.85 -21.35 -4.08
C ARG A 403 3.61 -20.63 -2.98
N ASP A 404 3.93 -19.35 -3.19
CA ASP A 404 4.82 -18.61 -2.31
C ASP A 404 4.18 -18.29 -0.95
N TYR A 405 2.90 -17.88 -0.89
CA TYR A 405 2.25 -17.69 0.42
C TYR A 405 1.96 -19.02 1.14
N ARG A 406 1.59 -20.10 0.41
CA ARG A 406 1.38 -21.42 1.00
C ARG A 406 2.68 -21.97 1.62
N ALA A 407 3.82 -21.76 0.95
CA ALA A 407 5.14 -22.11 1.48
C ALA A 407 5.57 -21.24 2.67
N ALA A 408 5.05 -20.02 2.75
CA ALA A 408 5.31 -19.10 3.85
C ALA A 408 4.45 -19.35 5.11
N VAL A 409 3.54 -20.34 5.12
CA VAL A 409 2.80 -20.71 6.34
C VAL A 409 3.79 -21.30 7.35
N PRO A 410 3.95 -20.72 8.55
CA PRO A 410 4.87 -21.25 9.54
C PRO A 410 4.40 -22.64 10.03
N PRO A 411 5.26 -23.66 10.06
CA PRO A 411 4.90 -25.00 10.52
C PRO A 411 4.66 -25.07 12.03
N ASP A 412 5.23 -24.12 12.77
CA ASP A 412 5.07 -23.97 14.21
C ASP A 412 4.78 -22.51 14.55
N VAL A 413 3.66 -22.27 15.23
CA VAL A 413 3.29 -20.96 15.75
C VAL A 413 3.52 -20.99 17.25
N GLN A 414 4.22 -19.98 17.77
CA GLN A 414 4.61 -19.92 19.16
C GLN A 414 3.99 -18.71 19.87
N ALA A 415 3.80 -18.83 21.17
CA ALA A 415 3.50 -17.73 22.08
C ALA A 415 4.75 -17.41 22.91
N GLN A 416 5.05 -16.13 23.06
CA GLN A 416 6.15 -15.62 23.86
C GLN A 416 5.63 -14.68 24.94
N PHE A 417 6.03 -14.93 26.18
CA PHE A 417 5.76 -14.04 27.32
C PHE A 417 7.08 -13.61 27.96
N GLY A 418 7.29 -12.31 28.12
CA GLY A 418 8.48 -11.74 28.76
C GLY A 418 8.21 -10.29 29.14
N THR A 419 7.78 -10.08 30.38
CA THR A 419 7.33 -8.76 30.86
C THR A 419 7.97 -8.43 32.21
N ALA A 420 8.16 -7.14 32.46
CA ALA A 420 8.63 -6.61 33.74
C ALA A 420 7.46 -6.00 34.50
N TYR A 421 7.37 -6.29 35.81
CA TYR A 421 6.31 -5.82 36.69
C TYR A 421 6.92 -5.04 37.86
N THR A 422 6.45 -3.82 38.08
CA THR A 422 6.89 -3.01 39.24
C THR A 422 6.01 -3.34 40.44
N VAL A 423 6.62 -3.87 41.50
CA VAL A 423 5.95 -4.32 42.72
C VAL A 423 6.68 -3.76 43.94
N ALA A 424 6.00 -2.91 44.71
CA ALA A 424 6.53 -2.35 45.96
C ALA A 424 7.95 -1.74 45.84
N ALA A 425 8.16 -0.90 44.81
CA ALA A 425 9.43 -0.25 44.48
C ALA A 425 10.58 -1.20 44.03
N GLN A 426 10.26 -2.47 43.71
CA GLN A 426 11.19 -3.40 43.08
C GLN A 426 10.61 -3.92 41.76
N THR A 427 11.46 -4.11 40.75
CA THR A 427 11.04 -4.64 39.45
C THR A 427 11.22 -6.15 39.43
N PHE A 428 10.12 -6.88 39.25
CA PHE A 428 10.13 -8.31 38.92
C PHE A 428 10.28 -8.46 37.41
N HIS A 429 11.28 -9.20 36.97
CA HIS A 429 11.46 -9.56 35.56
C HIS A 429 11.12 -11.02 35.39
N LEU A 430 10.10 -11.33 34.59
CA LEU A 430 9.82 -12.69 34.17
C LEU A 430 10.75 -13.04 32.99
N PRO A 431 11.63 -14.06 33.12
CA PRO A 431 12.42 -14.53 31.98
C PRO A 431 11.50 -14.99 30.83
N PRO A 432 11.94 -14.83 29.57
CA PRO A 432 11.11 -15.15 28.43
C PRO A 432 10.70 -16.62 28.45
N TRP A 433 9.39 -16.87 28.39
CA TRP A 433 8.81 -18.17 28.16
C TRP A 433 8.37 -18.27 26.71
N VAL A 434 8.59 -19.44 26.09
CA VAL A 434 8.15 -19.75 24.73
C VAL A 434 7.38 -21.06 24.78
N GLY A 435 6.18 -21.07 24.21
CA GLY A 435 5.35 -22.26 24.06
C GLY A 435 4.85 -22.41 22.63
N SER A 436 4.86 -23.65 22.11
CA SER A 436 4.39 -23.96 20.76
C SER A 436 2.92 -24.35 20.77
N PHE A 437 2.10 -23.72 19.92
CA PHE A 437 0.69 -24.06 19.74
C PHE A 437 0.47 -25.43 19.06
N THR A 438 1.52 -26.16 18.69
CA THR A 438 1.41 -27.56 18.26
C THR A 438 1.12 -28.51 19.43
N GLN A 439 1.38 -28.07 20.67
CA GLN A 439 1.09 -28.82 21.89
C GLN A 439 -0.36 -28.62 22.34
N GLN A 440 -0.85 -29.51 23.21
CA GLN A 440 -2.19 -29.35 23.79
C GLN A 440 -2.24 -28.09 24.66
N LEU A 441 -3.33 -27.32 24.54
CA LEU A 441 -3.49 -26.06 25.29
C LEU A 441 -3.35 -26.28 26.81
N ALA A 442 -3.85 -27.40 27.34
CA ALA A 442 -3.73 -27.73 28.76
C ALA A 442 -2.25 -27.84 29.22
N ASP A 443 -1.40 -28.46 28.40
CA ASP A 443 0.03 -28.61 28.69
C ASP A 443 0.76 -27.26 28.61
N LEU A 444 0.37 -26.40 27.66
CA LEU A 444 0.91 -25.04 27.54
C LEU A 444 0.53 -24.16 28.72
N GLU A 445 -0.73 -24.22 29.17
CA GLU A 445 -1.19 -23.51 30.37
C GLU A 445 -0.45 -23.99 31.61
N GLN A 446 -0.27 -25.30 31.76
CA GLN A 446 0.48 -25.88 32.87
C GLN A 446 1.96 -25.48 32.83
N SER A 447 2.58 -25.49 31.64
CA SER A 447 3.96 -25.05 31.45
C SER A 447 4.14 -23.57 31.81
N LEU A 448 3.25 -22.71 31.32
CA LEU A 448 3.27 -21.27 31.62
C LEU A 448 3.08 -21.00 33.11
N THR A 449 2.08 -21.63 33.74
CA THR A 449 1.82 -21.47 35.18
C THR A 449 2.96 -21.99 36.04
N THR A 450 3.60 -23.10 35.65
CA THR A 450 4.79 -23.63 36.34
C THR A 450 5.98 -22.69 36.21
N HIS A 451 6.18 -22.08 35.02
CA HIS A 451 7.22 -21.08 34.80
C HIS A 451 7.03 -19.85 35.69
N TRP A 452 5.79 -19.32 35.74
CA TRP A 452 5.43 -18.25 36.66
C TRP A 452 5.74 -18.63 38.11
N ASP A 453 5.25 -19.76 38.58
CA ASP A 453 5.44 -20.19 39.97
C ASP A 453 6.93 -20.36 40.34
N HIS A 454 7.74 -20.85 39.41
CA HIS A 454 9.18 -21.01 39.61
C HIS A 454 9.89 -19.67 39.89
N TRP A 455 9.54 -18.62 39.15
CA TRP A 455 10.21 -17.31 39.25
C TRP A 455 9.57 -16.38 40.29
N THR A 456 8.25 -16.48 40.49
CA THR A 456 7.52 -15.62 41.42
C THR A 456 7.79 -16.01 42.89
N ARG A 457 7.87 -17.31 43.22
CA ARG A 457 8.15 -17.79 44.58
C ARG A 457 9.39 -17.15 45.23
N PRO A 458 10.60 -17.25 44.65
CA PRO A 458 11.80 -16.68 45.26
C PRO A 458 11.77 -15.14 45.33
N PHE A 459 10.99 -14.48 44.47
CA PHE A 459 10.81 -13.02 44.54
C PHE A 459 9.91 -12.62 45.70
N ILE A 460 8.76 -13.29 45.87
CA ILE A 460 7.83 -13.04 46.98
C ILE A 460 8.50 -13.33 48.34
N ASP A 461 9.32 -14.37 48.42
CA ASP A 461 10.01 -14.75 49.67
C ASP A 461 11.00 -13.69 50.16
N ARG A 462 11.50 -12.80 49.28
CA ARG A 462 12.36 -11.66 49.69
C ARG A 462 11.62 -10.64 50.56
N PHE A 463 10.30 -10.57 50.46
CA PHE A 463 9.47 -9.68 51.28
C PHE A 463 9.09 -10.31 52.63
N ALA A 464 9.43 -11.59 52.87
CA ALA A 464 9.11 -12.26 54.12
C ALA A 464 9.85 -11.63 55.31
N TYR A 465 9.16 -11.49 56.45
CA TYR A 465 9.75 -10.90 57.65
C TYR A 465 10.83 -11.82 58.24
N PRO A 466 12.09 -11.37 58.42
CA PRO A 466 13.17 -12.20 58.94
C PRO A 466 13.08 -12.32 60.47
N TRP A 467 12.11 -13.09 60.95
CA TRP A 467 11.83 -13.31 62.37
C TRP A 467 13.09 -13.71 63.16
N ALA A 468 13.86 -14.66 62.63
CA ALA A 468 15.10 -15.12 63.27
C ALA A 468 16.09 -13.98 63.48
N LYS A 469 16.37 -13.16 62.46
CA LYS A 469 17.39 -12.09 62.56
C LYS A 469 16.94 -10.92 63.44
N LYS A 470 15.64 -10.61 63.49
CA LYS A 470 15.11 -9.46 64.23
C LYS A 470 14.68 -9.78 65.67
N ALA A 471 14.34 -11.03 65.99
CA ALA A 471 13.96 -11.45 67.34
C ALA A 471 15.15 -11.89 68.21
N THR A 472 16.28 -12.32 67.62
CA THR A 472 17.50 -12.67 68.37
C THR A 472 18.05 -11.54 69.25
N PRO A 473 18.20 -10.28 68.80
CA PRO A 473 18.68 -9.20 69.66
C PRO A 473 17.70 -8.89 70.80
N LEU A 474 16.39 -9.06 70.59
CA LEU A 474 15.39 -8.95 71.67
C LEU A 474 15.57 -10.02 72.74
N GLY A 475 15.78 -11.28 72.34
CA GLY A 475 16.04 -12.36 73.28
C GLY A 475 17.29 -12.09 74.12
N LEU A 476 18.36 -11.58 73.49
CA LEU A 476 19.62 -11.23 74.16
C LEU A 476 19.50 -10.00 75.08
N THR A 477 18.76 -8.96 74.67
CA THR A 477 18.59 -7.75 75.50
C THR A 477 17.71 -8.02 76.71
N VAL A 478 16.61 -8.77 76.54
CA VAL A 478 15.75 -9.18 77.66
C VAL A 478 16.51 -10.06 78.64
N LEU A 479 17.31 -11.02 78.14
CA LEU A 479 18.17 -11.87 78.98
C LEU A 479 19.23 -11.04 79.72
N GLY A 480 19.88 -10.08 79.03
CA GLY A 480 20.87 -9.18 79.62
C GLY A 480 20.30 -8.29 80.73
N ILE A 481 19.09 -7.74 80.52
CA ILE A 481 18.38 -6.93 81.53
C ILE A 481 18.09 -7.75 82.79
N LEU A 482 17.62 -8.99 82.61
CA LEU A 482 17.33 -9.90 83.73
C LEU A 482 18.57 -10.28 84.52
N VAL A 483 19.70 -10.52 83.85
CA VAL A 483 20.97 -10.88 84.50
C VAL A 483 21.60 -9.68 85.21
N PHE A 484 21.66 -8.51 84.55
CA PHE A 484 22.43 -7.37 85.04
C PHE A 484 21.67 -6.53 86.10
N ILE A 485 20.37 -6.31 85.91
CA ILE A 485 19.53 -5.56 86.87
C ILE A 485 19.00 -6.49 87.96
N GLY A 486 18.76 -7.76 87.64
CA GLY A 486 18.28 -8.76 88.60
C GLY A 486 19.26 -9.04 89.73
N MET A 487 20.55 -8.73 89.53
CA MET A 487 21.60 -8.83 90.56
C MET A 487 21.44 -7.80 91.69
N PHE A 488 20.73 -6.69 91.44
CA PHE A 488 20.48 -5.62 92.41
C PHE A 488 19.01 -5.58 92.89
N SER A 489 18.05 -5.80 92.00
CA SER A 489 16.61 -5.85 92.32
C SER A 489 15.85 -6.67 91.29
N PHE A 490 15.52 -7.90 91.65
CA PHE A 490 14.77 -8.83 90.79
C PHE A 490 13.38 -8.30 90.38
N PRO A 491 12.56 -7.69 91.28
CA PRO A 491 11.26 -7.14 90.88
C PRO A 491 11.39 -6.00 89.86
N ALA A 492 12.41 -5.14 90.00
CA ALA A 492 12.64 -4.03 89.07
C ALA A 492 13.11 -4.54 87.69
N ALA A 493 13.99 -5.54 87.66
CA ALA A 493 14.45 -6.17 86.43
C ALA A 493 13.30 -6.80 85.62
N LEU A 494 12.35 -7.45 86.30
CA LEU A 494 11.18 -8.05 85.67
C LEU A 494 10.28 -7.00 85.00
N VAL A 495 10.00 -5.88 85.68
CA VAL A 495 9.17 -4.80 85.15
C VAL A 495 9.83 -4.15 83.92
N ILE A 496 11.14 -3.91 83.98
CA ILE A 496 11.90 -3.35 82.85
C ILE A 496 11.94 -4.32 81.66
N ALA A 497 12.16 -5.61 81.91
CA ALA A 497 12.16 -6.64 80.87
C ALA A 497 10.80 -6.76 80.17
N ILE A 498 9.69 -6.66 80.91
CA ILE A 498 8.33 -6.68 80.34
C ILE A 498 8.08 -5.42 79.50
N LEU A 499 8.47 -4.24 79.98
CA LEU A 499 8.29 -2.98 79.24
C LEU A 499 9.12 -2.97 77.94
N VAL A 500 10.40 -3.34 78.02
CA VAL A 500 11.29 -3.41 76.84
C VAL A 500 10.82 -4.50 75.87
N GLY A 501 10.46 -5.68 76.37
CA GLY A 501 9.90 -6.77 75.57
C GLY A 501 8.57 -6.42 74.91
N GLY A 502 7.70 -5.68 75.60
CA GLY A 502 6.41 -5.21 75.09
C GLY A 502 6.56 -4.15 73.99
N ILE A 503 7.42 -3.14 74.20
CA ILE A 503 7.68 -2.09 73.21
C ILE A 503 8.32 -2.69 71.95
N TRP A 504 9.35 -3.53 72.11
CA TRP A 504 9.95 -4.20 70.96
C TRP A 504 9.00 -5.21 70.31
N GLY A 505 8.19 -5.93 71.09
CA GLY A 505 7.16 -6.84 70.58
C GLY A 505 6.18 -6.13 69.66
N LEU A 506 5.76 -4.91 70.02
CA LEU A 506 4.93 -4.04 69.16
C LEU A 506 5.67 -3.59 67.90
N VAL A 507 6.96 -3.22 68.00
CA VAL A 507 7.78 -2.85 66.83
C VAL A 507 7.98 -4.03 65.87
N LEU A 508 8.25 -5.23 66.40
CA LEU A 508 8.38 -6.46 65.62
C LEU A 508 7.05 -6.84 64.97
N ASN A 509 5.93 -6.75 65.70
CA ASN A 509 4.60 -7.03 65.17
C ASN A 509 4.19 -6.02 64.08
N ASN A 510 4.39 -4.72 64.29
CA ASN A 510 4.11 -3.70 63.28
C ASN A 510 4.99 -3.89 62.02
N GLY A 511 6.27 -4.19 62.20
CA GLY A 511 7.17 -4.51 61.09
C GLY A 511 6.79 -5.81 60.35
N ALA A 512 6.33 -6.83 61.07
CA ALA A 512 5.84 -8.07 60.48
C ALA A 512 4.52 -7.86 59.73
N GLN A 513 3.63 -7.02 60.25
CA GLN A 513 2.39 -6.64 59.56
C GLN A 513 2.68 -5.84 58.29
N ALA A 514 3.63 -4.89 58.32
CA ALA A 514 4.05 -4.16 57.12
C ALA A 514 4.66 -5.10 56.07
N ALA A 515 5.57 -6.00 56.47
CA ALA A 515 6.15 -6.99 55.56
C ALA A 515 5.09 -7.92 54.95
N ARG A 516 4.11 -8.38 55.76
CA ARG A 516 2.96 -9.16 55.26
C ARG A 516 2.14 -8.38 54.24
N ARG A 517 1.86 -7.09 54.48
CA ARG A 517 1.14 -6.23 53.52
C ARG A 517 1.88 -6.12 52.19
N HIS A 518 3.20 -5.95 52.21
CA HIS A 518 4.01 -5.92 50.99
C HIS A 518 4.01 -7.27 50.26
N GLN A 519 4.13 -8.37 51.02
CA GLN A 519 4.09 -9.74 50.47
C GLN A 519 2.73 -10.07 49.86
N ASP A 520 1.63 -9.71 50.52
CA ASP A 520 0.27 -9.94 50.04
C ASP A 520 -0.05 -9.07 48.82
N ASN A 521 0.42 -7.83 48.79
CA ASN A 521 0.28 -6.97 47.62
C ASN A 521 1.07 -7.53 46.42
N ALA A 522 2.32 -7.96 46.65
CA ALA A 522 3.15 -8.60 45.63
C ALA A 522 2.50 -9.87 45.08
N ARG A 523 1.93 -10.71 45.95
CA ARG A 523 1.15 -11.90 45.56
C ARG A 523 -0.04 -11.53 44.68
N ARG A 524 -0.84 -10.54 45.07
CA ARG A 524 -2.03 -10.15 44.28
C ARG A 524 -1.67 -9.65 42.89
N ILE A 525 -0.67 -8.77 42.77
CA ILE A 525 -0.26 -8.20 41.47
C ILE A 525 0.30 -9.31 40.57
N LEU A 526 1.19 -10.15 41.09
CA LEU A 526 1.82 -11.20 40.29
C LEU A 526 0.85 -12.34 39.94
N GLU A 527 -0.09 -12.68 40.82
CA GLU A 527 -1.14 -13.67 40.53
C GLU A 527 -2.13 -13.14 39.49
N ALA A 528 -2.52 -11.85 39.56
CA ALA A 528 -3.34 -11.22 38.53
C ALA A 528 -2.63 -11.22 37.16
N ALA A 529 -1.35 -10.87 37.13
CA ALA A 529 -0.53 -10.90 35.92
C ALA A 529 -0.38 -12.32 35.34
N LYS A 530 -0.19 -13.32 36.21
CA LYS A 530 -0.19 -14.74 35.82
C LYS A 530 -1.52 -15.14 35.18
N GLN A 531 -2.64 -14.82 35.83
CA GLN A 531 -3.98 -15.11 35.30
C GLN A 531 -4.24 -14.41 33.95
N GLU A 532 -3.83 -13.15 33.81
CA GLU A 532 -3.90 -12.41 32.55
C GLU A 532 -3.06 -13.06 31.45
N SER A 533 -1.84 -13.52 31.75
CA SER A 533 -1.00 -14.22 30.77
C SER A 533 -1.64 -15.53 30.28
N VAL A 534 -2.25 -16.30 31.18
CA VAL A 534 -2.99 -17.53 30.83
C VAL A 534 -4.24 -17.19 30.01
N HIS A 535 -4.95 -16.11 30.36
CA HIS A 535 -6.09 -15.64 29.58
C HIS A 535 -5.68 -15.24 28.16
N ASN A 536 -4.58 -14.48 28.04
CA ASN A 536 -4.03 -14.07 26.74
C ASN A 536 -3.56 -15.27 25.92
N LEU A 537 -2.97 -16.30 26.55
CA LEU A 537 -2.59 -17.54 25.88
C LEU A 537 -3.82 -18.29 25.33
N ARG A 538 -4.88 -18.44 26.13
CA ARG A 538 -6.15 -19.05 25.69
C ARG A 538 -6.78 -18.28 24.54
N ALA A 539 -6.84 -16.96 24.67
CA ALA A 539 -7.39 -16.10 23.65
C ALA A 539 -6.59 -16.17 22.34
N ALA A 540 -5.25 -16.15 22.42
CA ALA A 540 -4.37 -16.33 21.26
C ALA A 540 -4.53 -17.72 20.62
N SER A 541 -4.71 -18.79 21.40
CA SER A 541 -4.99 -20.12 20.87
C SER A 541 -6.32 -20.19 20.13
N ALA A 542 -7.35 -19.52 20.65
CA ALA A 542 -8.66 -19.43 20.00
C ALA A 542 -8.57 -18.60 18.71
N GLU A 543 -7.90 -17.45 18.77
CA GLU A 543 -7.61 -16.61 17.61
C GLU A 543 -6.79 -17.34 16.54
N LEU A 544 -5.81 -18.17 16.90
CA LEU A 544 -5.07 -18.99 15.95
C LEU A 544 -5.96 -20.04 15.27
N THR A 545 -6.92 -20.61 16.00
CA THR A 545 -7.89 -21.56 15.42
C THR A 545 -8.80 -20.85 14.42
N ASP A 546 -9.30 -19.67 14.77
CA ASP A 546 -10.09 -18.82 13.88
C ASP A 546 -9.29 -18.36 12.65
N TRP A 547 -8.04 -17.92 12.86
CA TRP A 547 -7.10 -17.55 11.81
C TRP A 547 -6.90 -18.69 10.82
N ASN A 548 -6.69 -19.93 11.29
CA ASN A 548 -6.58 -21.11 10.44
C ASN A 548 -7.88 -21.37 9.66
N GLY A 549 -9.04 -21.16 10.28
CA GLY A 549 -10.34 -21.23 9.61
C GLY A 549 -10.46 -20.22 8.48
N LYS A 550 -10.11 -18.95 8.74
CA LYS A 550 -10.15 -17.88 7.74
C LYS A 550 -9.12 -18.06 6.63
N LEU A 551 -7.93 -18.58 6.94
CA LEU A 551 -6.94 -18.92 5.93
C LEU A 551 -7.49 -20.00 4.98
N ARG A 552 -8.07 -21.09 5.51
CA ARG A 552 -8.66 -22.16 4.68
C ARG A 552 -9.82 -21.64 3.83
N ALA A 553 -10.68 -20.80 4.39
CA ALA A 553 -11.79 -20.20 3.67
C ALA A 553 -11.30 -19.29 2.52
N ALA A 554 -10.28 -18.48 2.77
CA ALA A 554 -9.68 -17.63 1.75
C ALA A 554 -8.95 -18.44 0.67
N ASP A 555 -8.20 -19.47 1.06
CA ASP A 555 -7.48 -20.36 0.13
C ASP A 555 -8.44 -21.19 -0.74
N ALA A 556 -9.64 -21.51 -0.25
CA ALA A 556 -10.67 -22.22 -1.02
C ALA A 556 -11.21 -21.44 -2.22
N VAL A 557 -10.94 -20.13 -2.32
CA VAL A 557 -11.29 -19.29 -3.48
C VAL A 557 -10.31 -19.50 -4.64
N GLU A 558 -9.06 -19.91 -4.36
CA GLU A 558 -7.99 -20.07 -5.34
C GLU A 558 -8.39 -20.91 -6.58
N PRO A 559 -9.06 -22.08 -6.44
CA PRO A 559 -9.49 -22.86 -7.60
C PRO A 559 -10.46 -22.11 -8.51
N GLN A 560 -11.36 -21.30 -7.96
CA GLN A 560 -12.30 -20.49 -8.75
C GLN A 560 -11.59 -19.39 -9.53
N CYS A 561 -10.59 -18.75 -8.92
CA CYS A 561 -9.72 -17.79 -9.61
C CYS A 561 -9.01 -18.46 -10.77
N ARG A 562 -8.40 -19.62 -10.53
CA ARG A 562 -7.68 -20.37 -11.55
C ARG A 562 -8.59 -20.80 -12.70
N GLU A 563 -9.81 -21.27 -12.41
CA GLU A 563 -10.82 -21.61 -13.43
C GLU A 563 -11.23 -20.38 -14.26
N LEU A 564 -11.47 -19.24 -13.61
CA LEU A 564 -11.73 -17.99 -14.32
C LEU A 564 -10.58 -17.67 -15.29
N ILE A 565 -9.34 -17.67 -14.80
CA ILE A 565 -8.15 -17.35 -15.60
C ILE A 565 -8.01 -18.31 -16.78
N GLN A 566 -8.22 -19.62 -16.57
CA GLN A 566 -8.18 -20.61 -17.65
C GLN A 566 -9.28 -20.38 -18.70
N SER A 567 -10.47 -19.96 -18.28
CA SER A 567 -11.60 -19.71 -19.18
C SER A 567 -11.40 -18.50 -20.12
N LEU A 568 -10.50 -17.56 -19.77
CA LEU A 568 -10.23 -16.35 -20.54
C LEU A 568 -9.80 -16.65 -21.99
N ARG A 569 -9.07 -17.75 -22.22
CA ARG A 569 -8.61 -18.16 -23.56
C ARG A 569 -9.76 -18.48 -24.51
N THR A 570 -10.87 -18.99 -23.99
CA THR A 570 -12.07 -19.38 -24.74
C THR A 570 -13.10 -18.25 -24.87
N ALA A 571 -13.11 -17.30 -23.94
CA ALA A 571 -14.05 -16.18 -23.92
C ALA A 571 -13.90 -15.20 -25.10
N THR A 572 -12.77 -15.22 -25.80
CA THR A 572 -12.52 -14.45 -27.03
C THR A 572 -12.95 -15.15 -28.32
N GLN A 573 -13.20 -16.47 -28.29
CA GLN A 573 -13.54 -17.27 -29.47
C GLN A 573 -15.06 -17.47 -29.65
N GLY A 574 -15.85 -17.48 -28.57
CA GLY A 574 -17.31 -17.62 -28.64
C GLY A 574 -18.01 -16.27 -28.86
N ASN A 575 -18.53 -16.03 -30.06
CA ASN A 575 -19.29 -14.83 -30.45
C ASN A 575 -18.59 -13.50 -30.16
N SER A 576 -17.49 -13.26 -30.86
CA SER A 576 -16.84 -11.95 -30.85
C SER A 576 -17.86 -10.89 -31.37
N PRO A 577 -18.15 -9.80 -30.63
CA PRO A 577 -18.98 -8.69 -31.12
C PRO A 577 -18.38 -7.98 -32.35
N PHE A 578 -17.21 -8.43 -32.84
CA PHE A 578 -16.45 -7.96 -33.99
C PHE A 578 -16.80 -8.68 -35.31
N GLU A 579 -17.97 -9.32 -35.42
CA GLU A 579 -18.47 -9.73 -36.73
C GLU A 579 -18.79 -8.47 -37.57
N GLY A 580 -17.92 -8.24 -38.56
CA GLY A 580 -18.01 -7.29 -39.68
C GLY A 580 -19.13 -6.24 -39.63
N ARG A 581 -18.90 -5.14 -38.92
CA ARG A 581 -19.76 -3.95 -39.03
C ARG A 581 -19.41 -3.22 -40.33
N THR A 582 -20.41 -2.94 -41.17
CA THR A 582 -20.27 -2.12 -42.38
C THR A 582 -20.85 -0.73 -42.12
N VAL A 583 -20.25 0.29 -42.72
CA VAL A 583 -20.74 1.69 -42.65
C VAL A 583 -22.15 1.72 -43.24
N SER A 584 -23.11 2.35 -42.55
CA SER A 584 -24.48 2.42 -43.04
C SER A 584 -24.60 3.52 -44.09
N GLY A 585 -24.43 3.16 -45.36
CA GLY A 585 -24.63 4.07 -46.48
C GLY A 585 -26.00 4.73 -46.41
N THR A 586 -26.02 6.06 -46.48
CA THR A 586 -27.23 6.86 -46.56
C THR A 586 -28.09 6.37 -47.73
N ALA A 587 -29.17 5.66 -47.41
CA ALA A 587 -30.15 5.22 -48.39
C ALA A 587 -30.73 6.45 -49.08
N THR A 588 -30.30 6.70 -50.32
CA THR A 588 -30.96 7.64 -51.21
C THR A 588 -32.39 7.16 -51.38
N PRO A 589 -33.43 7.96 -51.09
CA PRO A 589 -34.80 7.50 -51.26
C PRO A 589 -35.05 7.28 -52.74
N THR A 590 -35.14 6.01 -53.14
CA THR A 590 -35.66 5.64 -54.46
C THR A 590 -37.11 6.12 -54.53
N THR A 591 -37.34 7.15 -55.32
CA THR A 591 -38.66 7.60 -55.74
C THR A 591 -39.42 6.43 -56.35
N PRO A 592 -40.68 6.17 -55.94
CA PRO A 592 -41.48 5.15 -56.59
C PRO A 592 -41.77 5.62 -58.02
N LYS A 593 -41.37 4.80 -58.99
CA LYS A 593 -41.83 4.91 -60.37
C LYS A 593 -43.33 4.69 -60.39
N ASP A 594 -44.06 5.69 -60.87
CA ASP A 594 -45.41 5.53 -61.37
C ASP A 594 -45.48 4.35 -62.34
N THR A 595 -46.28 3.35 -62.00
CA THR A 595 -46.84 2.41 -62.97
C THR A 595 -48.34 2.65 -63.03
N ALA A 596 -48.74 3.38 -64.06
CA ALA A 596 -50.09 3.35 -64.59
C ALA A 596 -50.39 1.94 -65.14
N SER A 597 -51.46 1.32 -64.64
CA SER A 597 -52.45 0.51 -65.37
C SER A 597 -53.59 0.14 -64.43
#